data_AF-A0A1A0QA69-F1
#
_entry.id   AF-A0A1A0QA69-F1
#
_cell.length_a   1.000
_cell.length_b   1.000
_cell.length_c   1.000
_cell.angle_alpha   90.00
_cell.angle_beta   90.00
_cell.angle_gamma   90.00
#
_symmetry.space_group_name_H-M   'P 1'
#
loop_
_entity.id
_entity.type
_entity.pdbx_description
1 polymer ?
#
loop_
_entity_poly.entity_id
_entity_poly.type
_entity_poly.pdbx_seq_one_letter_code
_entity_poly.pdbx_strand_id
1 'polypeptide(L)'
;MTEQTASTQPSPKPTGRRRASRAAGPAAGSSATSAGVSVETPKTTKVRLSKPVGPPPRRQPHRGLVALVSLAAALVAVVALGVGVFFSVKHQRSEQAQQAQNQLFVDTASQFVVNMFSYTQDSIDADVDRFVNSTSGPLRDMMSQGQNAENLKLLFRDTNATAEAVVNGAALEKVDGIAHRADVLVAVRVTVTDLDGNNQPSKPYRLRVTVAEDDNGHMSFYDLKYPDGGN
;
A
#
# COMPACT_ATOMS: atom_id res chain seq x y z
N MET A 1 -15.13 26.17 -15.49
CA MET A 1 -14.67 25.64 -16.79
C MET A 1 -14.98 24.15 -16.80
N THR A 2 -15.99 23.78 -17.58
CA THR A 2 -16.50 22.43 -17.78
C THR A 2 -16.13 22.00 -19.19
N GLU A 3 -15.39 20.91 -19.37
CA GLU A 3 -15.21 20.30 -20.70
C GLU A 3 -15.98 18.98 -20.79
N GLN A 4 -17.03 19.04 -21.60
CA GLN A 4 -17.72 17.94 -22.28
C GLN A 4 -16.98 17.61 -23.57
N THR A 5 -16.83 16.33 -23.91
CA THR A 5 -17.02 15.80 -25.28
C THR A 5 -16.98 14.26 -25.19
N ALA A 6 -18.14 13.59 -25.22
CA ALA A 6 -18.91 13.20 -26.40
C ALA A 6 -18.48 11.83 -26.96
N SER A 7 -19.30 10.86 -26.56
CA SER A 7 -19.44 9.49 -27.03
C SER A 7 -19.83 9.42 -28.51
N THR A 8 -19.35 8.38 -29.21
CA THR A 8 -19.89 7.98 -30.53
C THR A 8 -20.21 6.48 -30.49
N GLN A 9 -21.45 6.16 -30.81
CA GLN A 9 -22.04 4.82 -30.96
C GLN A 9 -22.80 4.78 -32.33
N PRO A 10 -23.37 3.65 -32.77
CA PRO A 10 -22.87 2.80 -33.86
C PRO A 10 -23.67 2.89 -35.19
N SER A 11 -23.09 2.42 -36.29
CA SER A 11 -23.71 2.36 -37.64
C SER A 11 -24.50 1.06 -37.92
N PRO A 12 -25.62 1.09 -38.67
CA PRO A 12 -26.48 -0.08 -38.93
C PRO A 12 -26.27 -0.78 -40.31
N LYS A 13 -26.91 -1.97 -40.40
CA LYS A 13 -26.93 -3.08 -41.38
C LYS A 13 -27.16 -2.75 -42.89
N PRO A 14 -26.93 -3.76 -43.79
CA PRO A 14 -26.90 -3.58 -45.26
C PRO A 14 -28.22 -3.92 -45.97
N THR A 15 -28.40 -3.36 -47.18
CA THR A 15 -29.48 -3.71 -48.12
C THR A 15 -28.93 -3.91 -49.52
N GLY A 16 -29.47 -4.91 -50.25
CA GLY A 16 -29.40 -4.91 -51.72
C GLY A 16 -29.21 -6.26 -52.38
N ARG A 17 -30.29 -7.04 -52.50
CA ARG A 17 -30.37 -8.25 -53.33
C ARG A 17 -30.76 -7.83 -54.75
N ARG A 18 -29.87 -7.98 -55.75
CA ARG A 18 -30.23 -7.87 -57.18
C ARG A 18 -29.95 -9.19 -57.90
N ARG A 19 -31.04 -9.88 -58.24
CA ARG A 19 -31.06 -11.00 -59.19
C ARG A 19 -30.96 -10.43 -60.60
N ALA A 20 -30.06 -10.97 -61.43
CA ALA A 20 -30.10 -10.78 -62.87
C ALA A 20 -30.64 -12.08 -63.48
N SER A 21 -31.85 -11.99 -64.05
CA SER A 21 -32.41 -12.93 -64.99
C SER A 21 -31.79 -12.67 -66.37
N ARG A 22 -31.43 -13.73 -67.10
CA ARG A 22 -31.25 -13.67 -68.56
C ARG A 22 -32.08 -14.75 -69.24
N ALA A 23 -32.52 -14.36 -70.43
CA ALA A 23 -33.74 -14.75 -71.11
C ALA A 23 -33.73 -16.16 -71.72
N ALA A 24 -34.92 -16.77 -71.73
CA ALA A 24 -35.30 -17.80 -72.68
C ALA A 24 -35.90 -17.14 -73.93
N GLY A 25 -35.53 -17.62 -75.12
CA GLY A 25 -36.16 -17.26 -76.38
C GLY A 25 -35.72 -18.21 -77.51
N PRO A 26 -36.58 -18.52 -78.49
CA PRO A 26 -36.75 -19.89 -78.97
C PRO A 26 -36.67 -20.09 -80.52
N ALA A 27 -36.79 -21.37 -80.89
CA ALA A 27 -37.53 -21.96 -82.02
C ALA A 27 -37.06 -21.83 -83.49
N ALA A 28 -37.03 -23.02 -84.10
CA ALA A 28 -37.42 -23.39 -85.47
C ALA A 28 -36.61 -22.81 -86.64
N GLY A 29 -36.29 -23.54 -87.70
CA GLY A 29 -36.61 -24.90 -88.16
C GLY A 29 -36.12 -25.00 -89.61
N SER A 30 -35.94 -26.21 -90.12
CA SER A 30 -36.47 -26.63 -91.44
C SER A 30 -35.79 -27.92 -91.88
N SER A 31 -36.67 -28.80 -92.34
CA SER A 31 -36.50 -30.17 -92.79
C SER A 31 -35.76 -30.26 -94.13
N ALA A 32 -34.99 -31.32 -94.32
CA ALA A 32 -34.77 -31.92 -95.64
C ALA A 32 -34.53 -33.43 -95.48
N THR A 33 -35.19 -34.18 -96.35
CA THR A 33 -35.43 -35.63 -96.30
C THR A 33 -34.42 -36.40 -97.16
N SER A 34 -34.22 -37.66 -96.76
CA SER A 34 -33.73 -38.84 -97.51
C SER A 34 -32.31 -38.84 -98.11
N ALA A 35 -31.46 -39.71 -97.57
CA ALA A 35 -31.13 -40.99 -98.23
C ALA A 35 -30.42 -41.90 -97.21
N GLY A 36 -30.92 -43.15 -97.09
CA GLY A 36 -30.42 -44.11 -96.12
C GLY A 36 -29.09 -44.73 -96.53
N VAL A 37 -28.18 -44.85 -95.57
CA VAL A 37 -27.17 -45.90 -95.51
C VAL A 37 -27.08 -46.34 -94.06
N SER A 38 -27.44 -47.60 -93.81
CA SER A 38 -27.34 -48.26 -92.52
C SER A 38 -25.87 -48.39 -92.14
N VAL A 39 -25.43 -47.59 -91.16
CA VAL A 39 -24.10 -47.69 -90.55
C VAL A 39 -24.26 -48.26 -89.15
N GLU A 40 -23.52 -49.33 -88.93
CA GLU A 40 -23.38 -50.14 -87.73
C GLU A 40 -23.36 -49.32 -86.43
N THR A 41 -24.22 -49.71 -85.49
CA THR A 41 -24.38 -49.05 -84.19
C THR A 41 -23.08 -49.11 -83.36
N PRO A 42 -22.44 -47.98 -83.03
CA PRO A 42 -21.35 -47.99 -82.06
C PRO A 42 -21.93 -48.15 -80.64
N LYS A 43 -21.28 -48.99 -79.84
CA LYS A 43 -21.63 -49.23 -78.43
C LYS A 43 -21.83 -47.92 -77.66
N THR A 44 -23.00 -47.79 -77.02
CA THR A 44 -23.34 -46.70 -76.10
C THR A 44 -22.32 -46.65 -74.97
N THR A 45 -21.41 -45.68 -75.04
CA THR A 45 -20.46 -45.42 -73.96
C THR A 45 -21.17 -44.58 -72.92
N LYS A 46 -21.42 -45.13 -71.74
CA LYS A 46 -22.02 -44.39 -70.62
C LYS A 46 -21.04 -43.31 -70.15
N VAL A 47 -21.23 -42.08 -70.61
CA VAL A 47 -20.52 -40.92 -70.06
C VAL A 47 -21.02 -40.71 -68.63
N ARG A 48 -20.18 -41.00 -67.63
CA ARG A 48 -20.44 -40.58 -66.26
C ARG A 48 -20.33 -39.06 -66.21
N LEU A 49 -21.43 -38.40 -65.90
CA LEU A 49 -21.46 -36.97 -65.61
C LEU A 49 -20.56 -36.70 -64.40
N SER A 50 -19.50 -35.92 -64.57
CA SER A 50 -18.61 -35.51 -63.47
C SER A 50 -19.40 -34.65 -62.49
N LYS A 51 -19.43 -35.10 -61.22
CA LYS A 51 -20.08 -34.38 -60.13
C LYS A 51 -19.35 -33.04 -59.93
N PRO A 52 -20.05 -31.89 -59.85
CA PRO A 52 -19.37 -30.61 -59.66
C PRO A 52 -18.58 -30.65 -58.34
N VAL A 53 -17.31 -30.26 -58.41
CA VAL A 53 -16.43 -30.14 -57.24
C VAL A 53 -17.06 -29.13 -56.29
N GLY A 54 -17.58 -29.61 -55.16
CA GLY A 54 -18.10 -28.77 -54.10
C GLY A 54 -16.97 -27.96 -53.43
N PRO A 55 -17.28 -26.86 -52.72
CA PRO A 55 -16.27 -26.06 -52.03
C PRO A 55 -15.48 -26.92 -51.03
N PRO A 56 -14.17 -26.65 -50.83
CA PRO A 56 -13.35 -27.42 -49.91
C PRO A 56 -13.94 -27.38 -48.49
N PRO A 57 -13.88 -28.48 -47.74
CA PRO A 57 -14.45 -28.54 -46.39
C PRO A 57 -13.80 -27.47 -45.51
N ARG A 58 -14.62 -26.58 -44.94
CA ARG A 58 -14.15 -25.58 -43.98
C ARG A 58 -13.60 -26.30 -42.74
N ARG A 59 -12.32 -26.09 -42.43
CA ARG A 59 -11.69 -26.58 -41.20
C ARG A 59 -12.45 -26.03 -39.99
N GLN A 60 -12.88 -26.93 -39.11
CA GLN A 60 -13.55 -26.53 -37.88
C GLN A 60 -12.52 -25.92 -36.91
N PRO A 61 -12.84 -24.79 -36.25
CA PRO A 61 -11.93 -24.20 -35.27
C PRO A 61 -11.74 -25.13 -34.06
N HIS A 62 -10.51 -25.28 -33.58
CA HIS A 62 -10.15 -26.09 -32.42
C HIS A 62 -10.59 -25.45 -31.09
N ARG A 63 -11.89 -25.20 -30.93
CA ARG A 63 -12.49 -24.49 -29.79
C ARG A 63 -12.17 -25.15 -28.44
N GLY A 64 -12.09 -26.49 -28.39
CA GLY A 64 -11.75 -27.23 -27.18
C GLY A 64 -10.31 -26.99 -26.71
N LEU A 65 -9.33 -26.98 -27.63
CA LEU A 65 -7.95 -26.66 -27.31
C LEU A 65 -7.80 -25.21 -26.85
N VAL A 66 -8.46 -24.27 -27.52
CA VAL A 66 -8.44 -22.85 -27.12
C VAL A 66 -9.04 -22.66 -25.73
N ALA A 67 -10.16 -23.33 -25.43
CA ALA A 67 -10.77 -23.30 -24.10
C ALA A 67 -9.83 -23.85 -23.02
N LEU A 68 -9.19 -24.99 -23.28
CA LEU A 68 -8.27 -25.62 -22.32
C LEU A 68 -7.03 -24.76 -22.07
N VAL A 69 -6.43 -24.19 -23.12
CA VAL A 69 -5.29 -23.27 -23.00
C VAL A 69 -5.70 -21.99 -22.26
N SER A 70 -6.88 -21.43 -22.54
CA SER A 70 -7.37 -20.25 -21.83
C SER A 70 -7.63 -20.51 -20.34
N LEU A 71 -8.14 -21.69 -19.99
CA LEU A 71 -8.33 -22.12 -18.60
C LEU A 71 -6.98 -22.27 -17.89
N ALA A 72 -6.01 -22.93 -18.54
CA ALA A 72 -4.67 -23.10 -17.99
C ALA A 72 -3.98 -21.74 -17.78
N ALA A 73 -4.06 -20.83 -18.77
CA ALA A 73 -3.51 -19.49 -18.66
C ALA A 73 -4.17 -18.67 -17.53
N ALA A 74 -5.50 -18.77 -17.39
CA ALA A 74 -6.23 -18.11 -16.30
C ALA A 74 -5.80 -18.66 -14.93
N LEU A 75 -5.62 -19.98 -14.80
CA LEU A 75 -5.18 -20.61 -13.55
C LEU A 75 -3.76 -20.15 -13.19
N VAL A 76 -2.84 -20.11 -14.16
CA VAL A 76 -1.49 -19.55 -13.97
C VAL A 76 -1.54 -18.08 -13.54
N ALA A 77 -2.39 -17.27 -14.17
CA ALA A 77 -2.55 -15.87 -13.80
C ALA A 77 -3.08 -15.70 -12.36
N VAL A 78 -4.06 -16.51 -11.95
CA VAL A 78 -4.59 -16.50 -10.57
C VAL A 78 -3.52 -16.91 -9.56
N VAL A 79 -2.72 -17.94 -9.85
CA VAL A 79 -1.61 -18.36 -8.99
C VAL A 79 -0.55 -17.26 -8.89
N ALA A 80 -0.17 -16.65 -10.02
CA ALA A 80 0.80 -15.56 -10.04
C ALA A 80 0.33 -14.35 -9.22
N LEU A 81 -0.95 -13.96 -9.34
CA LEU A 81 -1.55 -12.90 -8.52
C LEU A 81 -1.59 -13.28 -7.04
N GLY A 82 -1.97 -14.52 -6.72
CA GLY A 82 -2.00 -15.01 -5.34
C GLY A 82 -0.62 -14.98 -4.68
N VAL A 83 0.42 -15.37 -5.41
CA VAL A 83 1.81 -15.28 -4.96
C VAL A 83 2.23 -13.82 -4.76
N GLY A 84 1.91 -12.92 -5.71
CA GLY A 84 2.20 -11.49 -5.57
C GLY A 84 1.54 -10.85 -4.34
N VAL A 85 0.26 -11.16 -4.11
CA VAL A 85 -0.48 -10.70 -2.92
C VAL A 85 0.13 -11.26 -1.64
N PHE A 86 0.49 -12.55 -1.61
CA PHE A 86 1.11 -13.17 -0.43
C PHE A 86 2.45 -12.50 -0.06
N PHE A 87 3.33 -12.26 -1.04
CA PHE A 87 4.60 -11.57 -0.82
C PHE A 87 4.40 -10.12 -0.35
N SER A 88 3.44 -9.41 -0.96
CA SER A 88 3.11 -8.04 -0.58
C SER A 88 2.60 -7.96 0.87
N VAL A 89 1.67 -8.83 1.26
CA VAL A 89 1.14 -8.89 2.64
C VAL A 89 2.24 -9.26 3.63
N LYS A 90 3.13 -10.19 3.27
CA LYS A 90 4.27 -10.58 4.13
C LYS A 90 5.23 -9.41 4.37
N HIS A 91 5.61 -8.67 3.33
CA HIS A 91 6.47 -7.49 3.46
C HIS A 91 5.80 -6.38 4.27
N GLN A 92 4.53 -6.10 4.01
CA GLN A 92 3.79 -5.08 4.75
C GLN A 92 3.74 -5.39 6.25
N ARG A 93 3.55 -6.66 6.64
CA ARG A 93 3.49 -7.03 8.07
C ARG A 93 4.82 -6.83 8.80
N SER A 94 5.94 -7.16 8.18
CA SER A 94 7.25 -6.95 8.81
C SER A 94 7.60 -5.48 8.94
N GLU A 95 7.28 -4.69 7.91
CA GLU A 95 7.50 -3.23 7.96
C GLU A 95 6.60 -2.56 8.99
N GLN A 96 5.32 -2.95 9.05
CA GLN A 96 4.37 -2.43 10.04
C GLN A 96 4.79 -2.76 11.47
N ALA A 97 5.29 -3.97 11.73
CA ALA A 97 5.77 -4.35 13.07
C ALA A 97 6.96 -3.48 13.51
N GLN A 98 7.93 -3.27 12.61
CA GLN A 98 9.08 -2.40 12.91
C GLN A 98 8.66 -0.94 13.09
N GLN A 99 7.75 -0.44 12.25
CA GLN A 99 7.23 0.91 12.36
C GLN A 99 6.45 1.11 13.66
N ALA A 100 5.65 0.14 14.07
CA ALA A 100 4.93 0.19 15.34
C ALA A 100 5.90 0.26 16.54
N GLN A 101 6.95 -0.56 16.55
CA GLN A 101 7.96 -0.51 17.62
C GLN A 101 8.70 0.83 17.64
N ASN A 102 9.10 1.33 16.46
CA ASN A 102 9.74 2.64 16.32
C ASN A 102 8.83 3.77 16.83
N GLN A 103 7.53 3.70 16.54
CA GLN A 103 6.56 4.68 17.02
C GLN A 103 6.41 4.61 18.55
N LEU A 104 6.41 3.40 19.14
CA LEU A 104 6.38 3.25 20.60
C LEU A 104 7.56 3.93 21.27
N PHE A 105 8.78 3.83 20.71
CA PHE A 105 9.93 4.57 21.24
C PHE A 105 9.72 6.09 21.20
N VAL A 106 9.21 6.61 20.08
CA VAL A 106 8.96 8.05 19.90
C VAL A 106 7.87 8.56 20.85
N ASP A 107 6.78 7.81 20.99
CA ASP A 107 5.65 8.14 21.86
C ASP A 107 6.09 8.11 23.33
N THR A 108 6.84 7.07 23.72
CA THR A 108 7.37 6.92 25.08
C THR A 108 8.34 8.06 25.41
N ALA A 109 9.26 8.39 24.50
CA ALA A 109 10.18 9.52 24.67
C ALA A 109 9.44 10.86 24.84
N SER A 110 8.41 11.09 24.01
CA SER A 110 7.58 12.30 24.08
C SER A 110 6.87 12.39 25.43
N GLN A 111 6.27 11.29 25.88
CA GLN A 111 5.59 11.24 27.18
C GLN A 111 6.57 11.47 28.33
N PHE A 112 7.77 10.92 28.29
CA PHE A 112 8.78 11.15 29.31
C PHE A 112 9.19 12.61 29.41
N VAL A 113 9.41 13.27 28.27
CA VAL A 113 9.75 14.70 28.24
C VAL A 113 8.61 15.53 28.82
N VAL A 114 7.35 15.24 28.47
CA VAL A 114 6.19 15.92 29.06
C VAL A 114 6.14 15.70 30.57
N ASN A 115 6.29 14.46 31.03
CA ASN A 115 6.26 14.11 32.46
C ASN A 115 7.40 14.76 33.25
N MET A 116 8.56 14.98 32.63
CA MET A 116 9.73 15.58 33.29
C MET A 116 9.60 17.10 33.45
N PHE A 117 8.99 17.77 32.47
CA PHE A 117 8.86 19.23 32.46
C PHE A 117 7.50 19.73 32.95
N SER A 118 6.54 18.84 33.18
CA SER A 118 5.22 19.20 33.67
C SER A 118 5.07 18.82 35.13
N TYR A 119 4.76 19.80 35.98
CA TYR A 119 4.49 19.57 37.40
C TYR A 119 3.61 20.67 37.96
N THR A 120 2.90 20.36 39.03
CA THR A 120 2.19 21.33 39.87
C THR A 120 2.71 21.23 41.31
N GLN A 121 2.51 22.28 42.12
CA GLN A 121 2.99 22.29 43.50
C GLN A 121 2.45 21.14 44.36
N ASP A 122 1.21 20.70 44.09
CA ASP A 122 0.57 19.61 44.81
C ASP A 122 1.05 18.22 44.36
N SER A 123 1.65 18.10 43.18
CA SER A 123 2.03 16.82 42.57
C SER A 123 3.53 16.54 42.54
N ILE A 124 4.38 17.46 43.03
CA ILE A 124 5.85 17.36 42.95
C ILE A 124 6.38 16.00 43.39
N ASP A 125 5.95 15.51 44.56
CA ASP A 125 6.46 14.25 45.10
C ASP A 125 6.16 13.09 44.15
N ALA A 126 4.91 13.00 43.69
CA ALA A 126 4.44 11.94 42.80
C ALA A 126 5.07 12.03 41.40
N ASP A 127 5.23 13.24 40.85
CA ASP A 127 5.78 13.45 39.52
C ASP A 127 7.28 13.16 39.49
N VAL A 128 8.03 13.60 40.51
CA VAL A 128 9.46 13.26 40.64
C VAL A 128 9.65 11.77 40.86
N ASP A 129 8.84 11.13 41.73
CA ASP A 129 8.94 9.69 41.95
C ASP A 129 8.61 8.90 40.69
N ARG A 130 7.58 9.31 39.94
CA ARG A 130 7.25 8.73 38.63
C ARG A 130 8.41 8.88 37.66
N PHE A 131 8.98 10.08 37.55
CA PHE A 131 10.12 10.34 36.68
C PHE A 131 11.29 9.43 37.05
N VAL A 132 11.72 9.43 38.31
CA VAL A 132 12.83 8.60 38.78
C VAL A 132 12.54 7.12 38.54
N ASN A 133 11.34 6.63 38.84
CA ASN A 133 10.93 5.22 38.61
C ASN A 133 10.81 4.83 37.15
N SER A 134 10.62 5.79 36.25
CA SER A 134 10.65 5.54 34.81
C SER A 134 12.05 5.52 34.20
N THR A 135 13.09 5.88 34.98
CA THR A 135 14.49 5.87 34.50
C THR A 135 15.18 4.53 34.74
N SER A 136 16.16 4.23 33.90
CA SER A 136 17.05 3.07 34.03
C SER A 136 18.51 3.46 33.75
N GLY A 137 19.44 2.51 33.97
CA GLY A 137 20.85 2.69 33.62
C GLY A 137 21.52 3.89 34.32
N PRO A 138 22.47 4.58 33.64
CA PRO A 138 23.23 5.68 34.22
C PRO A 138 22.37 6.81 34.76
N LEU A 139 21.24 7.10 34.12
CA LEU A 139 20.34 8.16 34.57
C LEU A 139 19.64 7.79 35.88
N ARG A 140 19.18 6.54 36.02
CA ARG A 140 18.64 6.03 37.28
C ARG A 140 19.68 6.07 38.38
N ASP A 141 20.91 5.65 38.08
CA ASP A 141 22.02 5.67 39.03
C ASP A 141 22.25 7.10 39.53
N MET A 142 22.34 8.08 38.62
CA MET A 142 22.50 9.50 38.97
C MET A 142 21.37 10.01 39.86
N MET A 143 20.11 9.66 39.59
CA MET A 143 18.97 10.10 40.41
C MET A 143 18.92 9.42 41.77
N SER A 144 19.38 8.17 41.86
CA SER A 144 19.44 7.39 43.11
C SER A 144 20.65 7.71 43.98
N GLN A 145 21.66 8.39 43.44
CA GLN A 145 22.85 8.77 44.17
C GLN A 145 22.55 9.88 45.19
N GLY A 146 22.92 9.62 46.44
CA GLY A 146 22.76 10.58 47.53
C GLY A 146 21.30 10.95 47.75
N GLN A 147 21.00 12.25 47.67
CA GLN A 147 19.68 12.80 47.91
C GLN A 147 19.18 13.60 46.68
N ASN A 148 19.62 13.20 45.48
CA ASN A 148 19.38 13.96 44.25
C ASN A 148 17.88 14.06 43.91
N ALA A 149 17.13 12.97 44.08
CA ALA A 149 15.69 12.97 43.87
C ALA A 149 14.97 13.94 44.82
N GLU A 150 15.33 13.97 46.11
CA GLU A 150 14.73 14.88 47.07
C GLU A 150 15.19 16.32 46.88
N ASN A 151 16.46 16.53 46.49
CA ASN A 151 16.95 17.86 46.11
C ASN A 151 16.14 18.41 44.93
N LEU A 152 15.78 17.56 43.96
CA LEU A 152 14.90 17.96 42.85
C LEU A 152 13.49 18.36 43.35
N LYS A 153 12.92 17.60 44.30
CA LYS A 153 11.64 17.95 44.95
C LYS A 153 11.73 19.30 45.66
N LEU A 154 12.83 19.55 46.39
CA LEU A 154 13.06 20.82 47.08
C LEU A 154 13.19 21.99 46.10
N LEU A 155 13.94 21.81 45.01
CA LEU A 155 14.08 22.83 43.97
C LEU A 155 12.73 23.20 43.35
N PHE A 156 11.89 22.22 43.01
CA PHE A 156 10.57 22.51 42.44
C PHE A 156 9.62 23.18 43.45
N ARG A 157 9.72 22.83 44.74
CA ARG A 157 8.95 23.53 45.79
C ARG A 157 9.40 24.98 45.96
N ASP A 158 10.71 25.22 45.92
CA ASP A 158 11.27 26.56 46.11
C ASP A 158 10.88 27.52 44.97
N THR A 159 10.72 27.00 43.75
CA THR A 159 10.28 27.82 42.61
C THR A 159 8.88 28.40 42.75
N ASN A 160 8.02 27.84 43.62
CA ASN A 160 6.63 28.27 43.80
C ASN A 160 5.89 28.45 42.46
N ALA A 161 6.14 27.59 41.50
CA ALA A 161 5.55 27.69 40.16
C ALA A 161 4.98 26.34 39.73
N THR A 162 4.13 26.36 38.71
CA THR A 162 3.78 25.18 37.93
C THR A 162 4.49 25.26 36.59
N ALA A 163 4.75 24.12 35.97
CA ALA A 163 5.31 24.06 34.63
C ALA A 163 4.46 23.14 33.77
N GLU A 164 4.32 23.52 32.50
CA GLU A 164 3.63 22.72 31.48
C GLU A 164 4.53 22.60 30.25
N ALA A 165 4.70 21.36 29.78
CA ALA A 165 5.45 21.05 28.58
C ALA A 165 4.54 20.64 27.43
N VAL A 166 4.77 21.25 26.27
CA VAL A 166 4.12 20.89 25.01
C VAL A 166 5.16 20.42 24.01
N VAL A 167 5.00 19.19 23.52
CA VAL A 167 5.89 18.63 22.49
C VAL A 167 5.45 19.17 21.13
N ASN A 168 6.36 19.86 20.45
CA ASN A 168 6.14 20.37 19.10
C ASN A 168 6.40 19.30 18.04
N GLY A 169 7.29 18.36 18.34
CA GLY A 169 7.63 17.26 17.45
C GLY A 169 8.63 16.32 18.09
N ALA A 170 8.55 15.06 17.72
CA ALA A 170 9.49 14.03 18.11
C ALA A 170 9.82 13.15 16.91
N ALA A 171 11.08 12.75 16.79
CA ALA A 171 11.55 11.93 15.69
C ALA A 171 12.63 10.96 16.16
N LEU A 172 12.59 9.75 15.61
CA LEU A 172 13.60 8.73 15.83
C LEU A 172 14.91 9.12 15.14
N GLU A 173 16.01 9.19 15.89
CA GLU A 173 17.34 9.47 15.36
C GLU A 173 18.08 8.17 15.02
N LYS A 174 18.08 7.22 15.95
CA LYS A 174 18.79 5.94 15.80
C LYS A 174 18.11 4.83 16.60
N VAL A 175 18.18 3.60 16.10
CA VAL A 175 17.80 2.39 16.83
C VAL A 175 19.00 1.45 16.92
N ASP A 176 19.27 0.96 18.12
CA ASP A 176 20.19 -0.13 18.41
C ASP A 176 19.39 -1.39 18.75
N GLY A 177 19.28 -2.28 17.77
CA GLY A 177 18.56 -3.55 17.93
C GLY A 177 19.29 -4.61 18.76
N ILE A 178 20.57 -4.41 19.08
CA ILE A 178 21.34 -5.34 19.93
C ILE A 178 21.14 -4.97 21.40
N ALA A 179 21.19 -3.67 21.70
CA ALA A 179 20.99 -3.15 23.06
C ALA A 179 19.52 -2.88 23.41
N HIS A 180 18.59 -3.10 22.47
CA HIS A 180 17.16 -2.77 22.58
C HIS A 180 16.93 -1.30 22.99
N ARG A 181 17.60 -0.39 22.29
CA ARG A 181 17.56 1.05 22.59
C ARG A 181 17.26 1.90 21.37
N ALA A 182 16.67 3.07 21.60
CA ALA A 182 16.41 4.04 20.57
C ALA A 182 16.76 5.45 21.06
N ASP A 183 17.45 6.21 20.22
CA ASP A 183 17.67 7.64 20.40
C ASP A 183 16.56 8.41 19.68
N VAL A 184 15.88 9.28 20.40
CA VAL A 184 14.77 10.10 19.92
C VAL A 184 15.09 11.57 20.16
N LEU A 185 14.93 12.38 19.13
CA LEU A 185 15.00 13.84 19.24
C LEU A 185 13.61 14.39 19.53
N VAL A 186 13.48 15.12 20.63
CA VAL A 186 12.22 15.74 21.07
C VAL A 186 12.42 17.25 21.12
N ALA A 187 11.52 17.97 20.46
CA ALA A 187 11.40 19.42 20.54
C ALA A 187 10.21 19.78 21.44
N VAL A 188 10.47 20.44 22.57
CA VAL A 188 9.46 20.78 23.57
C VAL A 188 9.48 22.28 23.86
N ARG A 189 8.31 22.83 24.18
CA ARG A 189 8.19 24.17 24.77
C ARG A 189 7.69 24.04 26.19
N VAL A 190 8.37 24.69 27.11
CA VAL A 190 8.02 24.70 28.54
C VAL A 190 7.54 26.08 28.91
N THR A 191 6.35 26.15 29.49
CA THR A 191 5.77 27.37 30.05
C THR A 191 5.73 27.22 31.55
N VAL A 192 6.25 28.21 32.26
CA VAL A 192 6.20 28.25 33.73
C VAL A 192 5.15 29.26 34.14
N THR A 193 4.31 28.91 35.10
CA THR A 193 3.24 29.75 35.63
C THR A 193 3.47 29.97 37.12
N ASP A 194 3.54 31.23 37.54
CA ASP A 194 3.69 31.61 38.96
C ASP A 194 2.41 31.31 39.76
N LEU A 195 2.45 31.36 41.10
CA LEU A 195 1.27 31.13 41.96
C LEU A 195 0.11 32.09 41.68
N ASP A 196 0.42 33.29 41.20
CA ASP A 196 -0.57 34.30 40.80
C ASP A 196 -1.26 33.99 39.46
N GLY A 197 -0.91 32.87 38.80
CA GLY A 197 -1.45 32.47 37.50
C GLY A 197 -0.81 33.19 36.31
N ASN A 198 0.32 33.87 36.52
CA ASN A 198 1.02 34.61 35.47
C ASN A 198 1.93 33.68 34.67
N ASN A 199 1.63 33.52 33.38
CA ASN A 199 2.43 32.71 32.46
C ASN A 199 3.70 33.45 32.02
N GLN A 200 4.86 32.83 32.26
CA GLN A 200 6.14 33.28 31.73
C GLN A 200 6.29 32.93 30.25
N PRO A 201 7.17 33.63 29.50
CA PRO A 201 7.43 33.29 28.11
C PRO A 201 7.89 31.84 27.94
N SER A 202 7.22 31.08 27.07
CA SER A 202 7.56 29.68 26.82
C SER A 202 8.97 29.55 26.24
N LYS A 203 9.79 28.68 26.85
CA LYS A 203 11.16 28.43 26.40
C LYS A 203 11.24 27.16 25.54
N PRO A 204 11.88 27.21 24.36
CA PRO A 204 12.08 26.03 23.53
C PRO A 204 13.28 25.23 24.00
N TYR A 205 13.12 23.91 24.11
CA TYR A 205 14.19 22.96 24.38
C TYR A 205 14.23 21.88 23.30
N ARG A 206 15.44 21.41 23.03
CA ARG A 206 15.72 20.27 22.15
C ARG A 206 16.47 19.25 22.98
N LEU A 207 16.01 18.01 22.93
CA LEU A 207 16.49 16.94 23.79
C LEU A 207 16.73 15.71 22.94
N ARG A 208 17.84 15.03 23.19
CA ARG A 208 18.06 13.66 22.74
C ARG A 208 17.77 12.75 23.91
N VAL A 209 16.75 11.94 23.75
CA VAL A 209 16.22 11.01 24.74
C VAL A 209 16.59 9.61 24.28
N THR A 210 17.36 8.87 25.08
CA THR A 210 17.60 7.46 24.83
C THR A 210 16.57 6.64 25.62
N VAL A 211 15.74 5.89 24.92
CA VAL A 211 14.76 4.97 25.51
C VAL A 211 15.34 3.55 25.42
N ALA A 212 15.23 2.79 26.49
CA ALA A 212 15.62 1.38 26.55
C ALA A 212 14.39 0.50 26.81
N GLU A 213 14.26 -0.56 26.03
CA GLU A 213 13.29 -1.62 26.23
C GLU A 213 13.96 -2.77 27.01
N ASP A 214 13.34 -3.23 28.09
CA ASP A 214 13.79 -4.41 28.83
C ASP A 214 13.23 -5.72 28.24
N ASP A 215 13.65 -6.87 28.79
CA ASP A 215 13.22 -8.19 28.31
C ASP A 215 11.70 -8.44 28.46
N ASN A 216 11.02 -7.66 29.30
CA ASN A 216 9.56 -7.73 29.51
C ASN A 216 8.80 -6.76 28.59
N GLY A 217 9.48 -6.00 27.74
CA GLY A 217 8.90 -4.97 26.88
C GLY A 217 8.60 -3.67 27.62
N HIS A 218 9.12 -3.47 28.83
CA HIS A 218 9.00 -2.20 29.54
C HIS A 218 9.99 -1.17 28.98
N MET A 219 9.43 -0.04 28.56
CA MET A 219 10.20 1.10 28.10
C MET A 219 10.63 1.96 29.30
N SER A 220 11.90 2.31 29.34
CA SER A 220 12.50 3.12 30.39
C SER A 220 13.37 4.22 29.80
N PHE A 221 13.53 5.31 30.55
CA PHE A 221 14.37 6.41 30.16
C PHE A 221 15.82 6.16 30.58
N TYR A 222 16.68 5.88 29.60
CA TYR A 222 18.04 5.40 29.85
C TYR A 222 19.06 6.54 29.97
N ASP A 223 18.94 7.55 29.11
CA ASP A 223 19.87 8.68 29.06
C ASP A 223 19.20 9.92 28.47
N LEU A 224 19.65 11.10 28.91
CA LEU A 224 19.21 12.40 28.41
C LEU A 224 20.41 13.24 28.02
N LYS A 225 20.44 13.72 26.79
CA LYS A 225 21.46 14.63 26.31
C LYS A 225 20.85 15.88 25.70
N TYR A 226 21.48 17.02 25.96
CA TYR A 226 21.21 18.25 25.23
C TYR A 226 22.06 18.23 23.94
N PRO A 227 21.45 18.09 22.75
CA PRO A 227 22.18 18.18 21.50
C PRO A 227 22.81 19.58 21.40
N ASP A 228 24.13 19.62 21.37
CA ASP A 228 24.98 20.80 21.14
C ASP A 228 24.71 22.01 22.04
N GLY A 229 24.79 21.83 23.37
CA GLY A 229 24.92 22.92 24.36
C GLY A 229 23.87 24.01 24.19
N GLY A 230 22.68 23.79 24.76
CA GLY A 230 21.55 24.73 24.66
C GLY A 230 21.89 26.15 25.11
N ASN A 231 21.31 27.13 24.42
CA ASN A 231 21.32 28.56 24.78
C ASN A 231 20.82 28.83 26.19
#